data_AF-A0A849ER02-F1
#
_entry.id   AF-A0A849ER02-F1
#
_cell.length_a   1.000
_cell.length_b   1.000
_cell.length_c   1.000
_cell.angle_alpha   90.00
_cell.angle_beta   90.00
_cell.angle_gamma   90.00
#
_symmetry.space_group_name_H-M   'P 1'
#
loop_
_entity.id
_entity.type
_entity.pdbx_description
1 polymer ?
#
loop_
_entity_poly.entity_id
_entity_poly.type
_entity_poly.pdbx_seq_one_letter_code
_entity_poly.pdbx_strand_id
1 'polypeptide(L)'
;MPPWYAPTTFNAWCRRLLTPGTVLFVIVLGAIVATELLFDWAEKAVGAYLVTTNEFRPESGAIWEQGRQSDTARQTLAEYADRRRHSQRQVRQADTLGRLLDGVDAAQGAMVSADHFLELYLKLPPVLSHQIVSAHDLLALTASGRWARTFLEHQGRDMRIYLLDDRNQVVHRLNIDANLLVHVKRGEVAVGATLDRISDFAAHIYPAERFFRTLNTFDELARARIVADPEALLRLKGRIQRVGISEVTFGESVDLGFEVAAVEGPKVILMQGVAGDVRRLQRVLVSEEASQRTWSREVLP
;
A
#
# COMPACT_ATOMS: atom_id res chain seq x y z
N MET A 1 81.13 54.51 -31.84
CA MET A 1 80.69 54.83 -33.22
C MET A 1 79.26 54.37 -33.37
N PRO A 2 78.30 55.27 -33.66
CA PRO A 2 76.91 54.86 -33.89
C PRO A 2 76.80 54.04 -35.20
N PRO A 3 75.90 53.04 -35.26
CA PRO A 3 75.75 52.16 -36.42
C PRO A 3 75.27 52.94 -37.66
N TRP A 4 75.80 52.60 -38.84
CA TRP A 4 75.62 53.30 -40.12
C TRP A 4 74.17 53.44 -40.61
N TYR A 5 73.22 52.72 -40.01
CA TYR A 5 71.80 52.77 -40.32
C TYR A 5 70.96 53.63 -39.36
N ALA A 6 71.56 54.17 -38.29
CA ALA A 6 70.87 54.99 -37.29
C ALA A 6 70.86 56.48 -37.71
N PRO A 7 69.69 57.15 -37.81
CA PRO A 7 69.63 58.55 -38.17
C PRO A 7 70.23 59.42 -37.05
N THR A 8 71.17 60.30 -37.38
CA THR A 8 71.89 61.15 -36.41
C THR A 8 71.18 62.45 -36.06
N THR A 9 70.06 62.76 -36.74
CA THR A 9 69.26 63.98 -36.51
C THR A 9 67.78 63.66 -36.33
N PHE A 10 67.11 64.41 -35.44
CA PHE A 10 65.67 64.28 -35.16
C PHE A 10 64.81 64.41 -36.42
N ASN A 11 65.23 65.29 -37.35
CA ASN A 11 64.52 65.52 -38.61
C ASN A 11 64.60 64.31 -39.57
N ALA A 12 65.70 63.54 -39.53
CA ALA A 12 65.83 62.30 -40.31
C ALA A 12 64.95 61.17 -39.73
N TRP A 13 64.70 61.19 -38.42
CA TRP A 13 63.69 60.33 -37.78
C TRP A 13 62.27 60.68 -38.23
N CYS A 14 61.90 61.97 -38.24
CA CYS A 14 60.59 62.43 -38.73
C CYS A 14 60.36 62.06 -40.20
N ARG A 15 61.38 62.20 -41.07
CA ARG A 15 61.26 61.81 -42.48
C ARG A 15 61.10 60.31 -42.69
N ARG A 16 61.71 59.46 -41.86
CA ARG A 16 61.49 58.00 -41.90
C ARG A 16 60.06 57.63 -41.49
N LEU A 17 59.55 58.26 -40.44
CA LEU A 17 58.16 58.08 -39.98
C LEU A 17 57.14 58.54 -41.04
N LEU A 18 57.48 59.55 -41.83
CA LEU A 18 56.65 60.09 -42.92
C LEU A 18 56.91 59.43 -44.29
N THR A 19 57.67 58.32 -44.35
CA THR A 19 57.80 57.59 -45.62
C THR A 19 56.45 56.96 -45.98
N PRO A 20 56.07 56.94 -47.27
CA PRO A 20 54.77 56.46 -47.70
C PRO A 20 54.52 55.00 -47.29
N GLY A 21 55.57 54.17 -47.21
CA GLY A 21 55.48 52.79 -46.73
C GLY A 21 55.15 52.69 -45.23
N THR A 22 55.75 53.53 -44.39
CA THR A 22 55.46 53.54 -42.95
C THR A 22 54.07 54.13 -42.67
N VAL A 23 53.67 55.19 -43.38
CA VAL A 23 52.32 55.76 -43.25
C VAL A 23 51.26 54.75 -43.69
N LEU A 24 51.46 54.06 -44.81
CA LEU A 24 50.55 53.00 -45.27
C LEU A 24 50.46 51.87 -44.25
N PHE A 25 51.58 51.43 -43.68
CA PHE A 25 51.60 50.39 -42.66
C PHE A 25 50.80 50.81 -41.41
N VAL A 26 50.95 52.05 -40.94
CA VAL A 26 50.18 52.57 -39.81
C VAL A 26 48.68 52.64 -40.13
N ILE A 27 48.31 53.05 -41.34
CA ILE A 27 46.91 53.07 -41.78
C ILE A 27 46.32 51.67 -41.82
N VAL A 28 47.04 50.69 -42.38
CA VAL A 28 46.60 49.28 -42.44
C VAL A 28 46.46 48.70 -41.03
N LEU A 29 47.44 48.95 -40.15
CA LEU A 29 47.40 48.50 -38.77
C LEU A 29 46.21 49.12 -38.02
N GLY A 30 45.97 50.43 -38.22
CA GLY A 30 44.81 51.13 -37.66
C GLY A 30 43.48 50.58 -38.19
N ALA A 31 43.41 50.23 -39.48
CA ALA A 31 42.23 49.61 -40.06
C ALA A 31 41.94 48.22 -39.46
N ILE A 32 42.97 47.40 -39.23
CA ILE A 32 42.81 46.09 -38.58
C ILE A 32 42.27 46.25 -37.15
N VAL A 33 42.83 47.20 -36.39
CA VAL A 33 42.37 47.49 -35.02
C VAL A 33 40.94 48.03 -35.03
N ALA A 34 40.58 48.89 -35.98
CA ALA A 34 39.21 49.40 -36.13
C ALA A 34 38.23 48.27 -36.51
N THR A 35 38.63 47.33 -37.36
CA THR A 35 37.80 46.17 -37.69
C THR A 35 37.62 45.22 -36.51
N GLU A 36 38.61 45.08 -35.62
CA GLU A 36 38.43 44.33 -34.37
C GLU A 36 37.41 45.06 -33.47
N LEU A 37 37.59 46.35 -33.23
CA LEU A 37 36.69 47.17 -32.39
C LEU A 37 35.24 47.23 -32.88
N LEU A 38 35.01 47.15 -34.19
CA LEU A 38 33.67 47.25 -34.77
C LEU A 38 32.98 45.90 -34.94
N PHE A 39 33.75 44.83 -35.18
CA PHE A 39 33.18 43.54 -35.59
C PHE A 39 33.47 42.39 -34.63
N ASP A 40 34.37 42.57 -33.65
CA ASP A 40 34.82 41.54 -32.69
C ASP A 40 35.07 40.19 -33.37
N TRP A 41 35.73 40.24 -34.54
CA TRP A 41 35.84 39.06 -35.38
C TRP A 41 36.78 38.03 -34.76
N ALA A 42 37.80 38.45 -34.00
CA ALA A 42 38.66 37.52 -33.29
C ALA A 42 37.90 36.77 -32.17
N GLU A 43 37.08 37.46 -31.38
CA GLU A 43 36.24 36.81 -30.36
C GLU A 43 35.24 35.85 -31.00
N LYS A 44 34.57 36.25 -32.08
CA LYS A 44 33.63 35.38 -32.80
C LYS A 44 34.34 34.17 -33.41
N ALA A 45 35.54 34.33 -33.96
CA ALA A 45 36.33 33.24 -34.50
C ALA A 45 36.77 32.26 -33.40
N VAL A 46 37.24 32.77 -32.25
CA VAL A 46 37.61 31.95 -31.08
C VAL A 46 36.38 31.26 -30.49
N GLY A 47 35.25 31.97 -30.38
CA GLY A 47 33.99 31.41 -29.89
C GLY A 47 33.44 30.32 -30.80
N ALA A 48 33.43 30.55 -32.11
CA ALA A 48 33.02 29.54 -33.09
C ALA A 48 33.94 28.32 -33.07
N TYR A 49 35.25 28.52 -32.95
CA TYR A 49 36.22 27.45 -32.78
C TYR A 49 35.97 26.65 -31.50
N LEU A 50 35.76 27.31 -30.36
CA LEU A 50 35.46 26.64 -29.09
C LEU A 50 34.16 25.84 -29.14
N VAL A 51 33.11 26.35 -29.79
CA VAL A 51 31.83 25.63 -29.94
C VAL A 51 32.00 24.40 -30.82
N THR A 52 32.73 24.47 -31.94
CA THR A 52 32.96 23.30 -32.81
C THR A 52 33.88 22.26 -32.19
N THR A 53 34.78 22.65 -31.28
CA THR A 53 35.60 21.68 -30.53
C THR A 53 34.91 21.14 -29.27
N ASN A 54 33.73 21.67 -28.91
CA ASN A 54 33.01 21.30 -27.69
C ASN A 54 32.47 19.86 -27.73
N GLU A 55 32.12 19.33 -28.91
CA GLU A 55 31.64 17.93 -29.07
C GLU A 55 32.69 16.88 -28.70
N PHE A 56 33.98 17.22 -28.74
CA PHE A 56 35.08 16.30 -28.40
C PHE A 56 35.64 16.53 -26.98
N ARG A 57 35.03 17.43 -26.21
CA ARG A 57 35.52 17.74 -24.86
C ARG A 57 35.06 16.63 -23.90
N PRO A 58 35.98 15.87 -23.26
CA PRO A 58 35.58 14.90 -22.26
C PRO A 58 34.88 15.62 -21.09
N GLU A 59 33.65 15.21 -20.78
CA GLU A 59 32.83 15.73 -19.67
C GLU A 59 33.47 15.43 -18.30
N SER A 60 34.53 16.15 -17.99
CA SER A 60 35.31 16.01 -16.77
C SER A 60 35.45 17.39 -16.12
N GLY A 61 35.02 17.50 -14.86
CA GLY A 61 35.02 18.75 -14.09
C GLY A 61 33.83 18.86 -13.13
N ALA A 62 33.99 19.68 -12.09
CA ALA A 62 33.03 19.81 -10.98
C ALA A 62 31.60 20.20 -11.41
N ILE A 63 31.45 21.01 -12.46
CA ILE A 63 30.13 21.40 -13.00
C ILE A 63 29.41 20.20 -13.64
N TRP A 64 30.16 19.33 -14.33
CA TRP A 64 29.61 18.13 -14.97
C TRP A 64 29.27 17.05 -13.94
N GLU A 65 30.07 16.92 -12.88
CA GLU A 65 29.73 16.06 -11.73
C GLU A 65 28.48 16.55 -11.01
N GLN A 66 28.33 17.85 -10.80
CA GLN A 66 27.14 18.45 -10.20
C GLN A 66 25.90 18.28 -11.08
N GLY A 67 26.04 18.41 -12.40
CA GLY A 67 24.98 18.11 -13.38
C GLY A 67 24.56 16.64 -13.31
N ARG A 68 25.53 15.72 -13.36
CA ARG A 68 25.30 14.27 -13.28
C ARG A 68 24.66 13.86 -11.94
N GLN A 69 25.07 14.46 -10.83
CA GLN A 69 24.43 14.26 -9.53
C GLN A 69 22.99 14.79 -9.53
N SER A 70 22.75 15.95 -10.13
CA SER A 70 21.40 16.54 -10.21
C SER A 70 20.46 15.70 -11.07
N ASP A 71 20.94 15.18 -12.20
CA ASP A 71 20.16 14.31 -13.08
C ASP A 71 19.92 12.95 -12.44
N THR A 72 20.91 12.38 -11.76
CA THR A 72 20.74 11.16 -10.94
C THR A 72 19.73 11.39 -9.81
N ALA A 73 19.77 12.55 -9.14
CA ALA A 73 18.80 12.91 -8.10
C ALA A 73 17.39 13.06 -8.68
N ARG A 74 17.23 13.67 -9.85
CA ARG A 74 15.93 13.77 -10.53
C ARG A 74 15.40 12.40 -10.94
N GLN A 75 16.27 11.55 -11.49
CA GLN A 75 15.91 10.21 -11.92
C GLN A 75 15.47 9.35 -10.72
N THR A 76 16.24 9.36 -9.63
CA THR A 76 15.85 8.68 -8.39
C THR A 76 14.54 9.22 -7.82
N LEU A 77 14.32 10.54 -7.81
CA LEU A 77 13.04 11.14 -7.39
C LEU A 77 11.87 10.71 -8.28
N ALA A 78 12.06 10.65 -9.60
CA ALA A 78 11.05 10.18 -10.53
C ALA A 78 10.71 8.70 -10.29
N GLU A 79 11.74 7.86 -10.10
CA GLU A 79 11.59 6.45 -9.74
C GLU A 79 10.84 6.27 -8.41
N TYR A 80 11.15 7.08 -7.38
CA TYR A 80 10.41 7.07 -6.12
C TYR A 80 8.94 7.49 -6.28
N ALA A 81 8.68 8.54 -7.08
CA ALA A 81 7.33 9.01 -7.35
C ALA A 81 6.49 7.97 -8.12
N ASP A 82 7.08 7.32 -9.12
CA ASP A 82 6.42 6.29 -9.90
C ASP A 82 6.18 5.01 -9.09
N ARG A 83 7.16 4.60 -8.26
CA ARG A 83 6.99 3.48 -7.32
C ARG A 83 5.84 3.73 -6.35
N ARG A 84 5.75 4.93 -5.78
CA ARG A 84 4.66 5.34 -4.89
C ARG A 84 3.31 5.32 -5.61
N ARG A 85 3.23 5.80 -6.86
CA ARG A 85 2.01 5.75 -7.68
C ARG A 85 1.59 4.33 -8.00
N HIS A 86 2.54 3.44 -8.32
CA HIS A 86 2.25 2.03 -8.57
C HIS A 86 1.71 1.32 -7.33
N SER A 87 2.35 1.49 -6.17
CA SER A 87 1.86 0.94 -4.91
C SER A 87 0.46 1.47 -4.57
N GLN A 88 0.23 2.79 -4.66
CA GLN A 88 -1.11 3.36 -4.43
C GLN A 88 -2.18 2.84 -5.38
N ARG A 89 -1.85 2.59 -6.66
CA ARG A 89 -2.80 2.02 -7.61
C ARG A 89 -3.21 0.61 -7.22
N GLN A 90 -2.26 -0.23 -6.79
CA GLN A 90 -2.56 -1.59 -6.33
C GLN A 90 -3.46 -1.58 -5.09
N VAL A 91 -3.18 -0.70 -4.12
CA VAL A 91 -4.02 -0.58 -2.91
C VAL A 91 -5.44 -0.14 -3.26
N ARG A 92 -5.61 0.84 -4.14
CA ARG A 92 -6.94 1.35 -4.56
C ARG A 92 -7.75 0.36 -5.40
N GLN A 93 -7.09 -0.62 -6.02
CA GLN A 93 -7.72 -1.67 -6.82
C GLN A 93 -7.98 -2.95 -6.02
N ALA A 94 -7.71 -2.94 -4.70
CA ALA A 94 -7.95 -4.10 -3.87
C ALA A 94 -9.46 -4.33 -3.67
N ASP A 95 -9.94 -5.51 -4.06
CA ASP A 95 -11.36 -5.87 -3.89
C ASP A 95 -11.69 -6.41 -2.49
N THR A 96 -10.66 -6.78 -1.71
CA THR A 96 -10.77 -7.32 -0.35
C THR A 96 -9.81 -6.61 0.60
N LEU A 97 -10.18 -6.50 1.88
CA LEU A 97 -9.31 -5.88 2.89
C LEU A 97 -7.98 -6.62 3.02
N GLY A 98 -7.98 -7.96 2.88
CA GLY A 98 -6.75 -8.75 2.87
C GLY A 98 -5.77 -8.32 1.78
N ARG A 99 -6.24 -8.17 0.53
CA ARG A 99 -5.41 -7.68 -0.58
C ARG A 99 -4.93 -6.25 -0.38
N LEU A 100 -5.78 -5.40 0.21
CA LEU A 100 -5.40 -4.03 0.57
C LEU A 100 -4.23 -4.05 1.56
N LEU A 101 -4.33 -4.85 2.61
CA LEU A 101 -3.30 -4.99 3.67
C LEU A 101 -2.02 -5.67 3.18
N ASP A 102 -2.08 -6.52 2.15
CA ASP A 102 -0.89 -7.08 1.49
C ASP A 102 -0.21 -6.09 0.55
N GLY A 103 -0.97 -5.18 -0.07
CA GLY A 103 -0.44 -4.17 -0.99
C GLY A 103 0.23 -2.97 -0.29
N VAL A 104 0.15 -2.87 1.04
CA VAL A 104 0.77 -1.77 1.79
C VAL A 104 2.29 -1.96 1.85
N ASP A 105 3.03 -1.01 1.26
CA ASP A 105 4.49 -0.97 1.38
C ASP A 105 4.89 -0.60 2.82
N ALA A 106 5.73 -1.42 3.45
CA ALA A 106 6.16 -1.24 4.83
C ALA A 106 6.93 0.07 5.09
N ALA A 107 7.52 0.68 4.05
CA ALA A 107 8.28 1.93 4.18
C ALA A 107 7.44 3.19 3.91
N GLN A 108 6.29 3.07 3.23
CA GLN A 108 5.54 4.23 2.70
C GLN A 108 4.10 4.32 3.22
N GLY A 109 3.55 3.20 3.69
CA GLY A 109 2.14 3.09 4.03
C GLY A 109 1.22 3.30 2.83
N ALA A 110 -0.09 3.20 3.06
CA ALA A 110 -1.09 3.37 2.02
C ALA A 110 -2.24 4.25 2.50
N MET A 111 -2.78 5.05 1.57
CA MET A 111 -3.90 5.95 1.84
C MET A 111 -5.09 5.54 0.98
N VAL A 112 -6.24 5.35 1.62
CA VAL A 112 -7.53 5.04 0.98
C VAL A 112 -8.63 5.98 1.50
N SER A 113 -9.72 6.11 0.74
CA SER A 113 -10.89 6.88 1.19
C SER A 113 -11.61 6.15 2.32
N ALA A 114 -12.34 6.92 3.15
CA ALA A 114 -13.22 6.37 4.17
C ALA A 114 -14.23 5.37 3.56
N ASP A 115 -14.87 5.75 2.46
CA ASP A 115 -15.88 4.93 1.78
C ASP A 115 -15.32 3.60 1.27
N HIS A 116 -14.12 3.63 0.65
CA HIS A 116 -13.50 2.41 0.14
C HIS A 116 -13.07 1.48 1.27
N PHE A 117 -12.52 2.03 2.36
CA PHE A 117 -12.22 1.22 3.54
C PHE A 117 -13.48 0.60 4.14
N LEU A 118 -14.58 1.37 4.24
CA LEU A 118 -15.86 0.90 4.74
C LEU A 118 -16.43 -0.22 3.87
N GLU A 119 -16.37 -0.08 2.55
CA GLU A 119 -16.81 -1.11 1.60
C GLU A 119 -16.05 -2.43 1.81
N LEU A 120 -14.72 -2.35 1.98
CA LEU A 120 -13.88 -3.52 2.23
C LEU A 120 -14.08 -4.13 3.62
N TYR A 121 -14.34 -3.29 4.62
CA TYR A 121 -14.65 -3.72 5.98
C TYR A 121 -15.98 -4.49 6.05
N LEU A 122 -17.01 -4.02 5.35
CA LEU A 122 -18.33 -4.69 5.31
C LEU A 122 -18.31 -6.05 4.60
N LYS A 123 -17.29 -6.30 3.77
CA LYS A 123 -17.07 -7.61 3.11
C LYS A 123 -16.39 -8.63 4.05
N LEU A 124 -15.93 -8.22 5.24
CA LEU A 124 -15.31 -9.13 6.19
C LEU A 124 -16.34 -9.98 6.95
N PRO A 125 -15.98 -11.22 7.32
CA PRO A 125 -16.71 -11.98 8.32
C PRO A 125 -16.87 -11.19 9.65
N PRO A 126 -18.04 -11.21 10.30
CA PRO A 126 -18.32 -10.39 11.49
C PRO A 126 -17.34 -10.59 12.65
N VAL A 127 -16.86 -11.82 12.84
CA VAL A 127 -15.86 -12.12 13.89
C VAL A 127 -14.53 -11.42 13.64
N LEU A 128 -14.08 -11.36 12.38
CA LEU A 128 -12.84 -10.65 12.03
C LEU A 128 -13.06 -9.14 12.10
N SER A 129 -14.23 -8.65 11.67
CA SER A 129 -14.53 -7.23 11.67
C SER A 129 -14.61 -6.67 13.10
N HIS A 130 -15.29 -7.38 14.02
CA HIS A 130 -15.37 -7.01 15.44
C HIS A 130 -14.01 -7.03 16.16
N GLN A 131 -13.08 -7.89 15.73
CA GLN A 131 -11.72 -7.89 16.26
C GLN A 131 -10.88 -6.69 15.77
N ILE A 132 -11.24 -6.09 14.63
CA ILE A 132 -10.56 -4.89 14.10
C ILE A 132 -11.14 -3.61 14.73
N VAL A 133 -12.47 -3.45 14.67
CA VAL A 133 -13.19 -2.27 15.20
C VAL A 133 -14.68 -2.60 15.34
N SER A 134 -15.38 -1.99 16.30
CA SER A 134 -16.83 -2.15 16.38
C SER A 134 -17.53 -1.44 15.21
N ALA A 135 -18.53 -2.09 14.61
CA ALA A 135 -19.38 -1.45 13.60
C ALA A 135 -20.09 -0.20 14.14
N HIS A 136 -20.39 -0.14 15.44
CA HIS A 136 -20.99 1.04 16.07
C HIS A 136 -20.03 2.23 16.13
N ASP A 137 -18.74 1.97 16.35
CA ASP A 137 -17.72 3.02 16.39
C ASP A 137 -17.51 3.61 14.99
N LEU A 138 -17.44 2.76 13.96
CA LEU A 138 -17.40 3.21 12.58
C LEU A 138 -18.66 4.00 12.20
N LEU A 139 -19.84 3.53 12.60
CA LEU A 139 -21.10 4.24 12.35
C LEU A 139 -21.10 5.63 12.99
N ALA A 140 -20.63 5.76 14.22
CA ALA A 140 -20.52 7.05 14.90
C ALA A 140 -19.52 7.98 14.19
N LEU A 141 -18.38 7.45 13.73
CA LEU A 141 -17.38 8.19 12.97
C LEU A 141 -17.93 8.67 11.63
N THR A 142 -18.62 7.81 10.88
CA THR A 142 -19.27 8.17 9.62
C THR A 142 -20.37 9.20 9.82
N ALA A 143 -21.24 9.01 10.84
CA ALA A 143 -22.33 9.95 11.15
C ALA A 143 -21.82 11.34 11.58
N SER A 144 -20.64 11.41 12.22
CA SER A 144 -20.02 12.68 12.62
C SER A 144 -19.52 13.53 11.44
N GLY A 145 -19.37 12.95 10.25
CA GLY A 145 -18.81 13.60 9.07
C GLY A 145 -17.32 13.96 9.18
N ARG A 146 -16.64 13.54 10.26
CA ARG A 146 -15.23 13.88 10.51
C ARG A 146 -14.24 12.94 9.84
N TRP A 147 -14.67 11.76 9.41
CA TRP A 147 -13.80 10.76 8.81
C TRP A 147 -13.84 10.87 7.29
N ALA A 148 -12.69 11.20 6.68
CA ALA A 148 -12.55 11.39 5.24
C ALA A 148 -11.60 10.36 4.59
N ARG A 149 -10.52 9.99 5.29
CA ARG A 149 -9.45 9.15 4.75
C ARG A 149 -8.97 8.13 5.78
N THR A 150 -8.36 7.06 5.30
CA THR A 150 -7.77 6.03 6.14
C THR A 150 -6.35 5.76 5.69
N PHE A 151 -5.41 5.90 6.61
CA PHE A 151 -3.99 5.63 6.39
C PHE A 151 -3.59 4.32 7.08
N LEU A 152 -2.89 3.45 6.36
CA LEU A 152 -2.44 2.16 6.83
C LEU A 152 -0.93 2.10 6.80
N GLU A 153 -0.32 1.60 7.87
CA GLU A 153 1.13 1.51 8.00
C GLU A 153 1.52 0.23 8.76
N HIS A 154 2.55 -0.44 8.27
CA HIS A 154 3.14 -1.56 8.97
C HIS A 154 3.96 -1.08 10.17
N GLN A 155 3.64 -1.58 11.36
CA GLN A 155 4.46 -1.39 12.55
C GLN A 155 5.07 -2.72 12.97
N GLY A 156 6.22 -3.05 12.37
CA GLY A 156 6.88 -4.34 12.58
C GLY A 156 6.04 -5.48 12.02
N ARG A 157 5.44 -6.29 12.90
CA ARG A 157 4.56 -7.42 12.52
C ARG A 157 3.08 -7.08 12.54
N ASP A 158 2.72 -5.96 13.16
CA ASP A 158 1.34 -5.49 13.28
C ASP A 158 1.05 -4.43 12.22
N MET A 159 -0.24 -4.12 12.04
CA MET A 159 -0.69 -3.07 11.14
C MET A 159 -1.44 -2.03 11.95
N ARG A 160 -1.05 -0.77 11.79
CA ARG A 160 -1.77 0.35 12.36
C ARG A 160 -2.60 1.04 11.29
N ILE A 161 -3.85 1.32 11.64
CA ILE A 161 -4.80 2.02 10.79
C ILE A 161 -5.18 3.32 11.47
N TYR A 162 -5.01 4.43 10.76
CA TYR A 162 -5.34 5.76 11.23
C TYR A 162 -6.50 6.30 10.40
N LEU A 163 -7.60 6.61 11.08
CA LEU A 163 -8.76 7.25 10.49
C LEU A 163 -8.56 8.75 10.58
N LEU A 164 -8.53 9.42 9.43
CA LEU A 164 -8.13 10.81 9.28
C LEU A 164 -9.30 11.68 8.82
N ASP A 165 -9.29 12.95 9.24
CA ASP A 165 -10.16 13.99 8.70
C ASP A 165 -9.64 14.60 7.39
N ASP A 166 -10.36 15.61 6.88
CA ASP A 166 -10.01 16.37 5.68
C ASP A 166 -8.69 17.17 5.83
N ARG A 167 -8.27 17.42 7.07
CA ARG A 167 -7.03 18.12 7.44
C ARG A 167 -5.90 17.16 7.81
N ASN A 168 -6.04 15.87 7.51
CA ASN A 168 -5.11 14.79 7.86
C ASN A 168 -4.84 14.66 9.37
N GLN A 169 -5.76 15.10 10.23
CA GLN A 169 -5.68 14.85 11.67
C GLN A 169 -6.25 13.48 12.00
N VAL A 170 -5.61 12.80 12.95
CA VAL A 170 -6.06 11.48 13.40
C VAL A 170 -7.30 11.62 14.27
N VAL A 171 -8.42 11.12 13.78
CA VAL A 171 -9.70 11.06 14.49
C VAL A 171 -9.77 9.79 15.33
N HIS A 172 -9.25 8.67 14.81
CA HIS A 172 -9.27 7.38 15.50
C HIS A 172 -8.11 6.48 15.06
N ARG A 173 -7.69 5.55 15.93
CA ARG A 173 -6.55 4.64 15.70
C ARG A 173 -6.98 3.21 15.96
N LEU A 174 -6.68 2.32 15.01
CA LEU A 174 -6.90 0.88 15.12
C LEU A 174 -5.57 0.15 15.02
N ASN A 175 -5.51 -1.02 15.64
CA ASN A 175 -4.38 -1.94 15.54
C ASN A 175 -4.89 -3.31 15.10
N ILE A 176 -4.23 -3.90 14.12
CA ILE A 176 -4.47 -5.28 13.73
C ILE A 176 -3.21 -6.07 14.06
N ASP A 177 -3.37 -7.03 14.97
CA ASP A 177 -2.27 -7.87 15.44
C ASP A 177 -1.80 -8.84 14.34
N ALA A 178 -0.53 -9.25 14.40
CA ALA A 178 0.07 -10.17 13.43
C ALA A 178 -0.75 -11.45 13.17
N ASN A 179 -1.40 -12.01 14.18
CA ASN A 179 -2.23 -13.22 14.03
C ASN A 179 -3.50 -12.93 13.22
N LEU A 180 -4.20 -11.84 13.54
CA LEU A 180 -5.40 -11.41 12.84
C LEU A 180 -5.08 -11.01 11.40
N LEU A 181 -3.93 -10.38 11.16
CA LEU A 181 -3.46 -10.02 9.83
C LEU A 181 -3.34 -11.24 8.91
N VAL A 182 -2.83 -12.36 9.40
CA VAL A 182 -2.71 -13.59 8.60
C VAL A 182 -4.08 -14.08 8.15
N HIS A 183 -5.06 -14.06 9.05
CA HIS A 183 -6.43 -14.51 8.75
C HIS A 183 -7.13 -13.58 7.75
N VAL A 184 -7.03 -12.26 7.95
CA VAL A 184 -7.61 -11.27 7.04
C VAL A 184 -6.96 -11.32 5.65
N LYS A 185 -5.63 -11.46 5.58
CA LYS A 185 -4.87 -11.52 4.31
C LYS A 185 -5.21 -12.74 3.47
N ARG A 186 -5.31 -13.91 4.12
CA ARG A 186 -5.64 -15.15 3.41
C ARG A 186 -7.12 -15.26 3.04
N GLY A 187 -7.94 -14.29 3.43
CA GLY A 187 -9.41 -14.45 3.40
C GLY A 187 -9.84 -15.69 4.18
N GLU A 188 -8.99 -16.13 5.11
CA GLU A 188 -9.21 -17.34 5.88
C GLU A 188 -10.30 -17.01 6.87
N VAL A 189 -11.42 -17.70 6.72
CA VAL A 189 -12.45 -17.74 7.74
C VAL A 189 -12.02 -18.60 8.94
N ALA A 190 -10.77 -19.07 8.93
CA ALA A 190 -10.14 -19.95 9.89
C ALA A 190 -9.45 -19.16 11.00
N VAL A 191 -10.05 -19.03 12.18
CA VAL A 191 -9.37 -18.48 13.36
C VAL A 191 -8.52 -19.57 14.01
N GLY A 192 -7.24 -19.30 14.30
CA GLY A 192 -6.34 -20.21 15.04
C GLY A 192 -6.68 -20.34 16.53
N ALA A 193 -7.94 -20.62 16.84
CA ALA A 193 -8.50 -20.74 18.18
C ALA A 193 -9.41 -21.96 18.29
N THR A 194 -9.83 -22.29 19.51
CA THR A 194 -10.94 -23.20 19.78
C THR A 194 -12.23 -22.40 19.93
N LEU A 195 -13.39 -23.03 19.71
CA LEU A 195 -14.69 -22.37 19.84
C LEU A 195 -14.91 -21.77 21.24
N ASP A 196 -14.35 -22.41 22.27
CA ASP A 196 -14.47 -21.97 23.67
C ASP A 196 -13.83 -20.60 23.94
N ARG A 197 -12.87 -20.17 23.10
CA ARG A 197 -12.17 -18.89 23.24
C ARG A 197 -12.88 -17.74 22.54
N ILE A 198 -13.92 -18.04 21.76
CA ILE A 198 -14.67 -17.04 21.02
C ILE A 198 -15.98 -16.82 21.77
N SER A 199 -16.13 -15.65 22.38
CA SER A 199 -17.26 -15.28 23.24
C SER A 199 -18.62 -15.56 22.59
N ASP A 200 -18.71 -15.32 21.28
CA ASP A 200 -19.96 -15.36 20.54
C ASP A 200 -20.50 -16.79 20.38
N PHE A 201 -19.62 -17.79 20.47
CA PHE A 201 -19.97 -19.22 20.34
C PHE A 201 -20.03 -19.95 21.69
N ALA A 202 -19.46 -19.39 22.75
CA ALA A 202 -19.25 -20.07 24.03
C ALA A 202 -20.54 -20.66 24.65
N ALA A 203 -21.70 -20.05 24.38
CA ALA A 203 -22.98 -20.51 24.89
C ALA A 203 -23.56 -21.73 24.13
N HIS A 204 -23.16 -21.95 22.87
CA HIS A 204 -23.81 -22.91 21.98
C HIS A 204 -22.82 -23.69 21.12
N ILE A 205 -22.11 -24.61 21.78
CA ILE A 205 -21.15 -25.51 21.13
C ILE A 205 -21.71 -26.93 21.15
N TYR A 206 -21.79 -27.56 19.98
CA TYR A 206 -22.31 -28.90 19.79
C TYR A 206 -21.26 -29.84 19.17
N PRO A 207 -21.26 -31.14 19.48
CA PRO A 207 -20.46 -32.12 18.75
C PRO A 207 -20.83 -32.15 17.26
N ALA A 208 -19.83 -32.26 16.38
CA ALA A 208 -20.04 -32.24 14.94
C ALA A 208 -20.98 -33.36 14.46
N GLU A 209 -20.82 -34.58 14.98
CA GLU A 209 -21.65 -35.73 14.62
C GLU A 209 -23.13 -35.49 14.93
N ARG A 210 -23.40 -34.73 15.98
CA ARG A 210 -24.76 -34.38 16.37
C ARG A 210 -25.32 -33.31 15.44
N PHE A 211 -24.57 -32.24 15.24
CA PHE A 211 -24.95 -31.16 14.33
C PHE A 211 -25.28 -31.69 12.93
N PHE A 212 -24.41 -32.49 12.32
CA PHE A 212 -24.63 -33.01 10.96
C PHE A 212 -25.77 -34.02 10.89
N ARG A 213 -26.01 -34.82 11.96
CA ARG A 213 -27.16 -35.72 12.03
C ARG A 213 -28.48 -34.93 12.03
N THR A 214 -28.57 -33.89 12.85
CA THR A 214 -29.74 -33.01 12.88
C THR A 214 -29.87 -32.24 11.57
N LEU A 215 -28.78 -31.76 10.98
CA LEU A 215 -28.80 -31.10 9.67
C LEU A 215 -29.37 -32.01 8.58
N ASN A 216 -29.07 -33.31 8.62
CA ASN A 216 -29.55 -34.28 7.65
C ASN A 216 -31.07 -34.56 7.75
N THR A 217 -31.75 -34.14 8.82
CA THR A 217 -33.22 -34.26 8.91
C THR A 217 -33.94 -33.14 8.18
N PHE A 218 -33.23 -32.09 7.78
CA PHE A 218 -33.77 -30.96 7.02
C PHE A 218 -33.73 -31.26 5.52
N ASP A 219 -34.59 -30.58 4.77
CA ASP A 219 -34.60 -30.67 3.30
C ASP A 219 -33.37 -29.98 2.69
N GLU A 220 -33.11 -30.24 1.42
CA GLU A 220 -31.92 -29.75 0.73
C GLU A 220 -31.83 -28.21 0.72
N LEU A 221 -32.97 -27.54 0.56
CA LEU A 221 -33.05 -26.09 0.54
C LEU A 221 -32.71 -25.49 1.91
N ALA A 222 -33.22 -26.04 3.01
CA ALA A 222 -32.85 -25.58 4.35
C ALA A 222 -31.39 -25.92 4.69
N ARG A 223 -30.87 -27.08 4.25
CA ARG A 223 -29.44 -27.42 4.44
C ARG A 223 -28.51 -26.40 3.78
N ALA A 224 -28.79 -26.01 2.54
CA ALA A 224 -28.03 -24.99 1.82
C ALA A 224 -28.15 -23.60 2.45
N ARG A 225 -29.27 -23.31 3.12
CA ARG A 225 -29.46 -22.05 3.86
C ARG A 225 -28.78 -22.05 5.22
N ILE A 226 -28.62 -23.21 5.86
CA ILE A 226 -27.92 -23.36 7.14
C ILE A 226 -26.40 -23.35 6.91
N VAL A 227 -25.91 -24.13 5.95
CA VAL A 227 -24.48 -24.18 5.58
C VAL A 227 -24.36 -23.75 4.12
N ALA A 228 -24.02 -22.47 3.90
CA ALA A 228 -24.02 -21.87 2.57
C ALA A 228 -23.00 -22.47 1.59
N ASP A 229 -21.82 -22.89 2.08
CA ASP A 229 -20.74 -23.46 1.25
C ASP A 229 -20.15 -24.73 1.88
N PRO A 230 -20.83 -25.88 1.74
CA PRO A 230 -20.32 -27.14 2.29
C PRO A 230 -19.01 -27.59 1.62
N GLU A 231 -18.72 -27.15 0.40
CA GLU A 231 -17.47 -27.49 -0.28
C GLU A 231 -16.25 -26.87 0.42
N ALA A 232 -16.39 -25.66 0.97
CA ALA A 232 -15.36 -25.04 1.78
C ALA A 232 -14.95 -25.93 2.96
N LEU A 233 -15.91 -26.63 3.58
CA LEU A 233 -15.64 -27.56 4.67
C LEU A 233 -14.93 -28.84 4.20
N LEU A 234 -15.24 -29.32 2.99
CA LEU A 234 -14.62 -30.51 2.40
C LEU A 234 -13.18 -30.28 1.94
N ARG A 235 -12.82 -29.04 1.58
CA ARG A 235 -11.46 -28.67 1.18
C ARG A 235 -10.47 -28.65 2.36
N LEU A 236 -10.96 -28.72 3.59
CA LEU A 236 -10.15 -28.65 4.80
C LEU A 236 -9.44 -29.98 5.06
N LYS A 237 -8.14 -29.90 5.37
CA LYS A 237 -7.36 -31.03 5.85
C LYS A 237 -7.55 -31.17 7.35
N GLY A 238 -8.44 -32.05 7.77
CA GLY A 238 -8.68 -32.34 9.19
C GLY A 238 -10.07 -32.92 9.43
N ARG A 239 -10.38 -33.20 10.70
CA ARG A 239 -11.73 -33.65 11.12
C ARG A 239 -12.43 -32.53 11.87
N ILE A 240 -13.65 -32.21 11.44
CA ILE A 240 -14.55 -31.32 12.18
C ILE A 240 -14.99 -32.05 13.45
N GLN A 241 -14.71 -31.48 14.62
CA GLN A 241 -15.02 -32.08 15.91
C GLN A 241 -16.22 -31.40 16.59
N ARG A 242 -16.31 -30.08 16.48
CA ARG A 242 -17.33 -29.28 17.15
C ARG A 242 -17.87 -28.19 16.23
N VAL A 243 -19.12 -27.80 16.46
CA VAL A 243 -19.79 -26.73 15.73
C VAL A 243 -20.40 -25.77 16.74
N GLY A 244 -20.00 -24.50 16.67
CA GLY A 244 -20.55 -23.40 17.44
C GLY A 244 -21.62 -22.67 16.63
N ILE A 245 -22.70 -22.25 17.29
CA ILE A 245 -23.71 -21.36 16.70
C ILE A 245 -23.66 -20.04 17.46
N SER A 246 -23.49 -18.92 16.75
CA SER A 246 -23.40 -17.62 17.41
C SER A 246 -24.73 -17.25 18.09
N GLU A 247 -24.66 -16.63 19.27
CA GLU A 247 -25.83 -15.99 19.87
C GLU A 247 -26.26 -14.73 19.14
N VAL A 248 -25.31 -14.07 18.48
CA VAL A 248 -25.54 -12.80 17.80
C VAL A 248 -26.05 -13.06 16.39
N THR A 249 -27.19 -12.46 16.05
CA THR A 249 -27.76 -12.48 14.71
C THR A 249 -27.42 -11.15 14.02
N PHE A 250 -26.91 -11.21 12.79
CA PHE A 250 -26.62 -10.04 11.97
C PHE A 250 -27.57 -10.01 10.77
N GLY A 251 -28.58 -9.13 10.82
CA GLY A 251 -29.62 -9.07 9.80
C GLY A 251 -30.40 -10.38 9.72
N GLU A 252 -30.37 -11.02 8.55
CA GLU A 252 -30.99 -12.34 8.32
C GLU A 252 -30.00 -13.51 8.47
N SER A 253 -28.78 -13.26 8.94
CA SER A 253 -27.70 -14.24 9.02
C SER A 253 -27.25 -14.48 10.46
N VAL A 254 -26.72 -15.67 10.73
CA VAL A 254 -26.05 -16.04 11.97
C VAL A 254 -24.76 -16.78 11.64
N ASP A 255 -23.74 -16.54 12.45
CA ASP A 255 -22.44 -17.18 12.25
C ASP A 255 -22.43 -18.60 12.83
N LEU A 256 -21.74 -19.49 12.13
CA LEU A 256 -21.46 -20.87 12.48
C LEU A 256 -19.96 -21.06 12.54
N GLY A 257 -19.43 -21.58 13.63
CA GLY A 257 -18.00 -21.89 13.77
C GLY A 257 -17.76 -23.39 13.74
N PHE A 258 -16.95 -23.88 12.81
CA PHE A 258 -16.59 -25.30 12.67
C PHE A 258 -15.17 -25.51 13.17
N GLU A 259 -15.03 -26.17 14.33
CA GLU A 259 -13.73 -26.51 14.88
C GLU A 259 -13.16 -27.76 14.23
N VAL A 260 -12.00 -27.60 13.60
CA VAL A 260 -11.25 -28.63 12.90
C VAL A 260 -10.00 -28.96 13.68
N ALA A 261 -9.84 -30.25 13.98
CA ALA A 261 -8.56 -30.77 14.44
C ALA A 261 -7.64 -30.96 13.23
N ALA A 262 -6.70 -30.04 13.06
CA ALA A 262 -5.64 -30.11 12.06
C ALA A 262 -4.29 -30.48 12.71
N VAL A 263 -3.35 -30.95 11.90
CA VAL A 263 -1.98 -31.30 12.36
C VAL A 263 -1.25 -30.08 12.95
N GLU A 264 -1.58 -28.89 12.47
CA GLU A 264 -1.01 -27.61 12.90
C GLU A 264 -1.66 -27.04 14.17
N GLY A 265 -2.65 -27.74 14.76
CA GLY A 265 -3.43 -27.28 15.91
C GLY A 265 -4.92 -27.08 15.59
N PRO A 266 -5.75 -26.81 16.62
CA PRO A 266 -7.18 -26.56 16.42
C PRO A 266 -7.39 -25.26 15.64
N LYS A 267 -8.28 -25.30 14.65
CA LYS A 267 -8.68 -24.16 13.82
C LYS A 267 -10.19 -24.08 13.77
N VAL A 268 -10.76 -22.89 13.86
CA VAL A 268 -12.21 -22.66 13.75
C VAL A 268 -12.53 -21.98 12.43
N ILE A 269 -13.26 -22.65 11.55
CA ILE A 269 -13.74 -22.07 10.29
C ILE A 269 -15.10 -21.43 10.53
N LEU A 270 -15.25 -20.15 10.25
CA LEU A 270 -16.54 -19.49 10.38
C LEU A 270 -17.28 -19.56 9.04
N MET A 271 -18.60 -19.59 9.10
CA MET A 271 -19.49 -19.56 7.96
C MET A 271 -20.78 -18.85 8.36
N GLN A 272 -21.52 -18.37 7.37
CA GLN A 272 -22.82 -17.75 7.62
C GLN A 272 -23.94 -18.68 7.17
N GLY A 273 -24.97 -18.76 8.00
CA GLY A 273 -26.25 -19.39 7.67
C GLY A 273 -27.40 -18.41 7.88
N VAL A 274 -28.53 -18.67 7.22
CA VAL A 274 -29.77 -17.89 7.39
C VAL A 274 -30.30 -18.12 8.81
N ALA A 275 -30.43 -17.03 9.56
CA ALA A 275 -30.78 -17.02 10.97
C ALA A 275 -32.03 -17.86 11.28
N GLY A 276 -33.10 -17.70 10.50
CA GLY A 276 -34.35 -18.44 10.73
C GLY A 276 -34.19 -19.97 10.69
N ASP A 277 -33.39 -20.46 9.74
CA ASP A 277 -33.17 -21.90 9.54
C ASP A 277 -32.18 -22.45 10.56
N VAL A 278 -31.10 -21.70 10.84
CA VAL A 278 -30.13 -22.07 11.87
C VAL A 278 -30.76 -22.10 13.26
N ARG A 279 -31.63 -21.14 13.62
CA ARG A 279 -32.36 -21.15 14.90
C ARG A 279 -33.37 -22.29 14.98
N ARG A 280 -33.92 -22.75 13.85
CA ARG A 280 -34.76 -23.95 13.81
C ARG A 280 -33.93 -25.21 14.11
N LEU A 281 -32.76 -25.35 13.49
CA LEU A 281 -31.81 -26.41 13.79
C LEU A 281 -31.38 -26.40 15.27
N GLN A 282 -31.03 -25.21 15.78
CA GLN A 282 -30.61 -25.02 17.17
C GLN A 282 -31.67 -25.49 18.17
N ARG A 283 -32.96 -25.21 17.92
CA ARG A 283 -34.06 -25.68 18.79
C ARG A 283 -34.14 -27.21 18.85
N VAL A 284 -33.91 -27.90 17.74
CA VAL A 284 -33.88 -29.38 17.70
C VAL A 284 -32.65 -29.91 18.44
N LEU A 285 -31.50 -29.25 18.29
CA LEU A 285 -30.29 -29.58 19.05
C LEU A 285 -30.50 -29.40 20.56
N VAL A 286 -31.21 -28.37 21.01
CA VAL A 286 -31.50 -28.17 22.44
C VAL A 286 -32.51 -29.20 22.96
N SER A 287 -33.57 -29.50 22.21
CA SER A 287 -34.62 -30.44 22.67
C SER A 287 -34.11 -31.88 22.82
N GLU A 288 -33.24 -32.32 21.92
CA GLU A 288 -32.57 -33.62 22.03
C GLU A 288 -31.64 -33.70 23.27
N GLU A 289 -31.08 -32.56 23.69
CA GLU A 289 -30.13 -32.52 24.83
C GLU A 289 -30.88 -32.60 26.14
N ALA A 290 -31.98 -31.86 26.23
CA ALA A 290 -32.92 -31.95 27.34
C ALA A 290 -33.46 -33.38 27.47
N SER A 291 -33.76 -34.05 26.36
CA SER A 291 -34.24 -35.44 26.35
C SER A 291 -33.16 -36.39 26.89
N GLN A 292 -31.93 -36.36 26.38
CA GLN A 292 -30.84 -37.23 26.84
C GLN A 292 -30.47 -37.03 28.32
N ARG A 293 -30.51 -35.80 28.83
CA ARG A 293 -30.27 -35.50 30.26
C ARG A 293 -31.38 -36.05 31.17
N THR A 294 -32.62 -36.03 30.73
CA THR A 294 -33.76 -36.59 31.50
C THR A 294 -33.65 -38.11 31.59
N TRP A 295 -33.37 -38.80 30.47
CA TRP A 295 -33.16 -40.26 30.45
C TRP A 295 -31.94 -40.69 31.29
N SER A 296 -30.86 -39.91 31.30
CA SER A 296 -29.65 -40.24 32.08
C SER A 296 -29.84 -40.06 33.60
N ARG A 297 -30.80 -39.22 34.03
CA ARG A 297 -31.16 -39.03 35.44
C ARG A 297 -32.11 -40.09 35.98
N GLU A 298 -32.94 -40.69 35.12
CA GLU A 298 -33.88 -41.74 35.52
C GLU A 298 -33.25 -43.15 35.57
N VAL A 299 -32.04 -43.33 35.03
CA VAL A 299 -31.38 -44.66 34.90
C VAL A 299 -30.24 -44.87 35.92
N LEU A 300 -30.07 -43.98 36.89
CA LEU A 300 -29.15 -44.21 38.02
C LEU A 300 -29.95 -44.55 39.30
N PRO A 301 -29.99 -45.84 39.71
CA PRO A 301 -30.41 -46.23 41.06
C PRO A 301 -29.36 -45.86 42.13
#